data_AF-A0A956YZK8-F1
#
_entry.id   AF-A0A956YZK8-F1
#
_cell.length_a   1.000
_cell.length_b   1.000
_cell.length_c   1.000
_cell.angle_alpha   90.00
_cell.angle_beta   90.00
_cell.angle_gamma   90.00
#
_symmetry.space_group_name_H-M   'P 1'
#
loop_
_entity.id
_entity.type
_entity.pdbx_description
1 polymer ?
#
loop_
_entity_poly.entity_id
_entity_poly.type
_entity_poly.pdbx_seq_one_letter_code
_entity_poly.pdbx_strand_id
1 'polypeptide(L)'
;MRRAFLIQGQPGGEARESVDWRTRGQVYLRFWTQLLEQSRERTPLFANKPPVAEYHLHTYAGRSGFSLGYIISVHGWVAVDVFIDMGDKARNKHAFDALLAERTSIEKTFGAPLDWQRLENKRASSIEYRIEEGRFDRESEWPLLQERLIDAMIRLHKAIQPHIAALDV
;
A
#
# COMPACT_ATOMS: atom_id res chain seq x y z
N MET A 1 32.85 22.02 -25.07
CA MET A 1 33.37 20.67 -25.34
C MET A 1 32.20 19.70 -25.39
N ARG A 2 32.10 18.95 -26.49
CA ARG A 2 31.02 18.02 -26.83
C ARG A 2 31.11 16.74 -25.99
N ARG A 3 29.96 16.18 -25.61
CA ARG A 3 29.66 14.75 -25.78
C ARG A 3 28.14 14.55 -25.85
N ALA A 4 27.66 14.41 -27.08
CA ALA A 4 26.36 13.85 -27.41
C ALA A 4 26.43 12.34 -27.19
N PHE A 5 25.38 11.77 -26.59
CA PHE A 5 25.07 10.35 -26.72
C PHE A 5 23.69 10.26 -27.38
N LEU A 6 23.72 9.83 -28.65
CA LEU A 6 22.57 9.32 -29.39
C LEU A 6 22.28 7.92 -28.85
N ILE A 7 21.06 7.67 -28.36
CA ILE A 7 20.48 6.32 -28.35
C ILE A 7 19.18 6.40 -29.15
N GLN A 8 19.12 5.50 -30.12
CA GLN A 8 18.10 5.36 -31.14
C GLN A 8 16.73 5.02 -30.53
N GLY A 9 15.68 5.47 -31.22
CA GLY A 9 14.29 5.31 -30.80
C GLY A 9 13.77 3.86 -30.86
N GLN A 10 12.79 3.61 -29.99
CA GLN A 10 11.80 2.54 -30.12
C GLN A 10 10.41 3.20 -30.10
N PRO A 11 9.45 2.77 -30.96
CA PRO A 11 8.19 3.47 -31.16
C PRO A 11 7.10 3.02 -30.18
N GLY A 12 6.16 3.91 -29.89
CA GLY A 12 4.87 3.56 -29.28
C GLY A 12 4.74 3.84 -27.78
N GLY A 13 5.00 5.07 -27.35
CA GLY A 13 4.53 5.54 -26.04
C GLY A 13 3.15 6.16 -26.21
N GLU A 14 2.09 5.48 -25.79
CA GLU A 14 0.85 6.18 -25.43
C GLU A 14 1.24 7.35 -24.52
N ALA A 15 0.76 8.56 -24.84
CA ALA A 15 1.00 9.73 -24.01
C ALA A 15 0.48 9.41 -22.60
N ARG A 16 1.40 9.17 -21.67
CA ARG A 16 1.07 9.00 -20.25
C ARG A 16 0.46 10.33 -19.83
N GLU A 17 -0.83 10.34 -19.48
CA GLU A 17 -1.40 11.49 -18.80
C GLU A 17 -0.64 11.68 -17.49
N SER A 18 0.22 12.70 -17.46
CA SER A 18 0.96 13.04 -16.26
C SER A 18 0.00 13.76 -15.32
N VAL A 19 -0.24 13.18 -14.14
CA VAL A 19 -0.96 13.88 -13.07
C VAL A 19 -0.21 15.18 -12.76
N ASP A 20 -0.87 16.33 -12.95
CA ASP A 20 -0.29 17.64 -12.65
C ASP A 20 0.09 17.70 -11.16
N TRP A 21 1.37 17.94 -10.89
CA TRP A 21 1.91 17.97 -9.55
C TRP A 21 1.30 19.09 -8.69
N ARG A 22 0.76 20.15 -9.30
CA ARG A 22 0.06 21.23 -8.60
C ARG A 22 -1.31 20.82 -8.06
N THR A 23 -1.95 19.83 -8.68
CA THR A 23 -3.31 19.38 -8.34
C THR A 23 -3.35 17.97 -7.77
N ARG A 24 -2.20 17.29 -7.66
CA ARG A 24 -2.10 15.89 -7.23
C ARG A 24 -2.75 15.61 -5.87
N GLY A 25 -2.70 16.55 -4.93
CA GLY A 25 -3.42 16.44 -3.65
C GLY A 25 -4.94 16.34 -3.81
N GLN A 26 -5.52 17.05 -4.79
CA GLN A 26 -6.95 16.96 -5.12
C GLN A 26 -7.30 15.62 -5.75
N VAL A 27 -6.40 15.07 -6.58
CA VAL A 27 -6.58 13.74 -7.19
C VAL A 27 -6.58 12.66 -6.09
N TYR A 28 -5.65 12.72 -5.13
CA TYR A 28 -5.65 11.81 -3.98
C TYR A 28 -6.92 11.94 -3.14
N LEU A 29 -7.36 13.17 -2.84
CA LEU A 29 -8.61 13.39 -2.10
C LEU A 29 -9.80 12.73 -2.79
N ARG A 30 -9.95 12.89 -4.11
CA ARG A 30 -11.03 12.28 -4.89
C ARG A 30 -10.96 10.75 -4.86
N PHE A 31 -9.78 10.18 -5.11
CA PHE A 31 -9.60 8.73 -5.11
C PHE A 31 -9.94 8.13 -3.74
N TRP A 32 -9.40 8.71 -2.66
CA TRP A 32 -9.69 8.23 -1.30
C TRP A 32 -11.14 8.44 -0.89
N THR A 33 -11.79 9.51 -1.36
CA THR A 33 -13.22 9.73 -1.08
C THR A 33 -14.06 8.57 -1.63
N GLN A 34 -13.88 8.24 -2.92
CA GLN A 34 -14.59 7.13 -3.57
C GLN A 34 -14.26 5.77 -2.93
N LEU A 35 -12.98 5.51 -2.65
CA LEU A 35 -12.54 4.26 -2.00
C LEU A 35 -13.17 4.12 -0.61
N LEU A 36 -13.17 5.19 0.19
CA LEU A 36 -13.73 5.17 1.54
C LEU A 36 -15.24 4.93 1.52
N GLU A 37 -15.97 5.57 0.60
CA GLU A 37 -17.40 5.34 0.40
C GLU A 37 -17.71 3.87 0.10
N GLN A 38 -17.02 3.26 -0.86
CA GLN A 38 -17.20 1.84 -1.20
C GLN A 38 -16.75 0.90 -0.06
N SER A 39 -15.67 1.24 0.63
CA SER A 39 -15.13 0.38 1.69
C SER A 39 -16.06 0.24 2.89
N ARG A 40 -16.86 1.27 3.21
CA ARG A 40 -17.76 1.29 4.38
C ARG A 40 -18.84 0.21 4.32
N GLU A 41 -19.26 -0.18 3.12
CA GLU A 41 -20.25 -1.24 2.91
C GLU A 41 -19.66 -2.64 3.13
N ARG A 42 -18.33 -2.77 3.10
CA ARG A 42 -17.62 -4.06 3.10
C ARG A 42 -16.79 -4.30 4.36
N THR A 43 -16.27 -3.24 5.00
CA THR A 43 -15.40 -3.36 6.17
C THR A 43 -15.40 -2.09 7.05
N PRO A 44 -15.33 -2.21 8.38
CA PRO A 44 -15.27 -1.05 9.27
C PRO A 44 -13.86 -0.43 9.40
N LEU A 45 -12.81 -1.06 8.85
CA LEU A 45 -11.39 -0.71 9.09
C LEU A 45 -11.05 0.78 8.89
N PHE A 46 -11.66 1.41 7.89
CA PHE A 46 -11.43 2.80 7.52
C PHE A 46 -12.69 3.67 7.71
N ALA A 47 -13.76 3.16 8.34
CA ALA A 47 -15.06 3.85 8.40
C ALA A 47 -14.99 5.28 8.96
N ASN A 48 -14.10 5.51 9.93
CA ASN A 48 -13.89 6.80 10.60
C ASN A 48 -12.74 7.62 10.03
N LYS A 49 -12.11 7.20 8.92
CA LYS A 49 -11.01 7.93 8.30
C LYS A 49 -11.53 8.97 7.33
N PRO A 50 -11.06 10.23 7.40
CA PRO A 50 -11.30 11.20 6.34
C PRO A 50 -10.38 10.91 5.14
N PRO A 51 -10.77 11.30 3.91
CA PRO A 51 -9.86 11.32 2.79
C PRO A 51 -8.72 12.32 3.05
N VAL A 52 -7.53 12.07 2.49
CA VAL A 52 -6.33 12.89 2.68
C VAL A 52 -5.75 13.37 1.35
N ALA A 53 -4.99 14.46 1.36
CA ALA A 53 -4.31 14.98 0.16
C ALA A 53 -2.92 14.36 -0.04
N GLU A 54 -2.76 13.10 0.37
CA GLU A 54 -1.49 12.38 0.40
C GLU A 54 -1.60 11.05 -0.36
N TYR A 55 -0.45 10.51 -0.78
CA TYR A 55 -0.38 9.28 -1.58
C TYR A 55 -0.63 8.00 -0.77
N HIS A 56 -0.82 8.13 0.54
CA HIS A 56 -1.05 7.03 1.48
C HIS A 56 -2.22 7.32 2.40
N LEU A 57 -2.89 6.27 2.89
CA LEU A 57 -3.97 6.38 3.86
C LEU A 57 -3.89 5.21 4.84
N HIS A 58 -3.57 5.48 6.11
CA HIS A 58 -3.33 4.45 7.13
C HIS A 58 -4.39 4.45 8.23
N THR A 59 -4.71 3.25 8.72
CA THR A 59 -5.56 3.00 9.89
C THR A 59 -4.88 2.06 10.89
N TYR A 60 -5.46 1.95 12.09
CA TYR A 60 -4.92 1.12 13.16
C TYR A 60 -5.04 -0.37 12.85
N ALA A 61 -3.99 -1.15 13.11
CA ALA A 61 -3.96 -2.59 12.85
C ALA A 61 -4.24 -3.47 14.09
N GLY A 62 -4.79 -2.89 15.17
CA GLY A 62 -5.09 -3.64 16.40
C GLY A 62 -4.01 -3.59 17.48
N ARG A 63 -2.79 -3.12 17.16
CA ARG A 63 -1.69 -2.91 18.12
C ARG A 63 -0.90 -1.63 17.85
N SER A 64 -0.48 -0.93 18.91
CA SER A 64 0.38 0.27 18.78
C SER A 64 1.66 -0.04 18.01
N GLY A 65 2.02 0.86 17.09
CA GLY A 65 3.15 0.69 16.17
C GLY A 65 2.87 -0.17 14.94
N PHE A 66 1.63 -0.65 14.75
CA PHE A 66 1.19 -1.34 13.54
C PHE A 66 0.03 -0.60 12.89
N SER A 67 0.11 -0.43 11.58
CA SER A 67 -0.96 0.20 10.79
C SER A 67 -1.21 -0.57 9.50
N LEU A 68 -2.45 -0.48 9.01
CA LEU A 68 -2.86 -0.96 7.69
C LEU A 68 -2.94 0.23 6.75
N GLY A 69 -2.29 0.17 5.60
CA GLY A 69 -2.24 1.28 4.65
C GLY A 69 -2.75 0.94 3.27
N TYR A 70 -3.33 1.94 2.61
CA TYR A 70 -3.43 2.01 1.14
C TYR A 70 -2.33 2.91 0.62
N ILE A 71 -1.64 2.50 -0.44
CA ILE A 71 -0.50 3.23 -1.03
C ILE A 71 -0.75 3.47 -2.51
N ILE A 72 -0.44 4.68 -2.98
CA ILE A 72 -0.32 5.04 -4.39
C ILE A 72 1.13 5.37 -4.68
N SER A 73 1.72 4.68 -5.65
CA SER A 73 3.08 4.95 -6.09
C SER A 73 3.16 6.12 -7.06
N VAL A 74 4.32 6.78 -7.07
CA VAL A 74 4.68 7.77 -8.10
C VAL A 74 4.66 7.21 -9.52
N HIS A 75 4.71 5.88 -9.69
CA HIS A 75 4.64 5.21 -10.98
C HIS A 75 3.22 4.76 -11.39
N GLY A 76 2.22 5.07 -10.57
CA GLY A 76 0.81 4.81 -10.85
C GLY A 76 0.30 3.43 -10.45
N TRP A 77 1.13 2.56 -9.86
CA TRP A 77 0.64 1.34 -9.22
C TRP A 77 0.13 1.62 -7.80
N VAL A 78 -0.73 0.74 -7.29
CA VAL A 78 -1.32 0.85 -5.94
C VAL A 78 -1.08 -0.42 -5.13
N ALA A 79 -1.11 -0.31 -3.81
CA ALA A 79 -0.86 -1.43 -2.91
C ALA A 79 -1.62 -1.30 -1.60
N VAL A 80 -1.71 -2.42 -0.87
CA VAL A 80 -2.05 -2.46 0.55
C VAL A 80 -0.82 -2.86 1.36
N ASP A 81 -0.68 -2.36 2.58
CA ASP A 81 0.45 -2.72 3.43
C ASP A 81 0.11 -2.89 4.91
N VAL A 82 1.01 -3.58 5.61
CA VAL A 82 1.14 -3.55 7.07
C VAL A 82 2.42 -2.79 7.38
N PHE A 83 2.29 -1.57 7.88
CA PHE A 83 3.42 -0.72 8.24
C PHE A 83 3.73 -0.85 9.73
N ILE A 84 5.00 -1.12 10.05
CA ILE A 84 5.50 -1.38 11.41
C ILE A 84 6.46 -0.25 11.81
N ASP A 85 6.03 0.57 12.77
CA ASP A 85 6.87 1.59 13.38
C ASP A 85 6.48 1.94 14.83
N MET A 86 7.19 1.36 15.79
CA MET A 86 7.08 1.62 17.23
C MET A 86 8.06 2.71 17.72
N GLY A 87 8.70 3.45 16.81
CA GLY A 87 9.69 4.46 17.16
C GLY A 87 11.08 3.93 17.48
N ASP A 88 11.26 2.60 17.55
CA ASP A 88 12.53 1.93 17.79
C ASP A 88 12.85 0.90 16.67
N LYS A 89 14.03 1.02 16.07
CA LYS A 89 14.44 0.17 14.94
C LYS A 89 14.55 -1.30 15.34
N ALA A 90 15.14 -1.60 16.49
CA ALA A 90 15.38 -2.98 16.91
C ALA A 90 14.05 -3.69 17.19
N ARG A 91 13.12 -3.04 17.89
CA ARG A 91 11.76 -3.55 18.13
C ARG A 91 11.00 -3.75 16.82
N ASN A 92 11.09 -2.82 15.87
CA ASN A 92 10.44 -2.97 14.56
C ASN A 92 10.98 -4.18 13.79
N LYS A 93 12.30 -4.41 13.82
CA LYS A 93 12.90 -5.56 13.14
C LYS A 93 12.56 -6.87 13.82
N HIS A 94 12.56 -6.89 15.15
CA HIS A 94 12.14 -8.05 15.92
C HIS A 94 10.69 -8.44 15.62
N ALA A 95 9.77 -7.47 15.64
CA ALA A 95 8.37 -7.68 15.27
C ALA A 95 8.21 -8.19 13.84
N PHE A 96 8.95 -7.59 12.89
CA PHE A 96 8.93 -8.03 11.50
C PHE A 96 9.45 -9.47 11.35
N ASP A 97 10.56 -9.81 12.00
CA ASP A 97 11.16 -11.15 11.93
C ASP A 97 10.24 -12.21 12.53
N ALA A 98 9.51 -11.87 13.61
CA ALA A 98 8.49 -12.73 14.20
C ALA A 98 7.29 -12.96 13.24
N LEU A 99 6.83 -11.92 12.53
CA LEU A 99 5.80 -12.09 11.49
C LEU A 99 6.32 -12.89 10.29
N LEU A 100 7.58 -12.67 9.90
CA LEU A 100 8.22 -13.38 8.78
C LEU A 100 8.37 -14.88 9.07
N ALA A 101 8.60 -15.27 10.33
CA ALA A 101 8.60 -16.68 10.73
C ALA A 101 7.26 -17.38 10.46
N GLU A 102 6.15 -16.62 10.49
CA GLU A 102 4.79 -17.09 10.22
C GLU A 102 4.36 -16.92 8.75
N ARG A 103 5.29 -16.52 7.87
CA ARG A 103 5.02 -16.15 6.46
C ARG A 103 4.11 -17.14 5.74
N THR A 104 4.40 -18.43 5.82
CA THR A 104 3.63 -19.46 5.10
C THR A 104 2.16 -19.49 5.55
N SER A 105 1.90 -19.33 6.85
CA SER A 105 0.53 -19.27 7.38
C SER A 105 -0.19 -18.00 6.94
N ILE A 106 0.51 -16.86 6.99
CA ILE A 106 -0.01 -15.55 6.61
C ILE A 106 -0.34 -15.53 5.12
N GLU A 107 0.61 -15.89 4.24
CA GLU A 107 0.41 -15.90 2.78
C GLU A 107 -0.66 -16.91 2.36
N LYS A 108 -0.79 -18.05 3.05
CA LYS A 108 -1.88 -19.01 2.83
C LYS A 108 -3.25 -18.43 3.16
N THR A 109 -3.36 -17.71 4.28
CA THR A 109 -4.62 -17.07 4.70
C THR A 109 -4.96 -15.86 3.82
N PHE A 110 -3.93 -15.11 3.42
CA PHE A 110 -4.06 -13.97 2.51
C PHE A 110 -4.46 -14.43 1.10
N GLY A 111 -3.91 -15.54 0.63
CA GLY A 111 -4.22 -16.16 -0.67
C GLY A 111 -3.29 -15.74 -1.81
N ALA A 112 -2.17 -15.08 -1.51
CA ALA A 112 -1.14 -14.73 -2.49
C ALA A 112 0.22 -14.50 -1.79
N PRO A 113 1.34 -14.47 -2.54
CA PRO A 113 2.62 -14.02 -1.99
C PRO A 113 2.57 -12.55 -1.55
N LEU A 114 3.25 -12.23 -0.46
CA LEU A 114 3.44 -10.87 0.03
C LEU A 114 4.87 -10.42 -0.21
N ASP A 115 5.08 -9.13 -0.38
CA ASP A 115 6.41 -8.53 -0.39
C ASP A 115 6.85 -8.15 1.03
N TRP A 116 7.90 -8.81 1.51
CA TRP A 116 8.38 -8.73 2.88
C TRP A 116 9.54 -7.73 2.98
N GLN A 117 9.23 -6.48 3.25
CA GLN A 117 10.19 -5.39 3.25
C GLN A 117 10.73 -5.13 4.68
N ARG A 118 11.79 -5.85 5.05
CA ARG A 118 12.47 -5.62 6.34
C ARG A 118 13.08 -4.21 6.44
N LEU A 119 13.53 -3.62 5.33
CA LEU A 119 14.11 -2.28 5.24
C LEU A 119 15.29 -2.05 6.23
N GLU A 120 16.41 -2.76 6.05
CA GLU A 120 17.60 -2.69 6.93
C GLU A 120 18.07 -1.28 7.24
N ASN A 121 18.04 -0.39 6.25
CA ASN A 121 18.55 0.96 6.36
C ASN A 121 17.51 1.96 6.90
N LYS A 122 16.31 1.49 7.25
CA LYS A 122 15.21 2.31 7.79
C LYS A 122 14.80 1.82 9.18
N ARG A 123 14.17 2.73 9.93
CA ARG A 123 13.58 2.40 11.23
C ARG A 123 12.39 1.46 11.06
N ALA A 124 11.44 1.82 10.20
CA ALA A 124 10.22 1.06 9.94
C ALA A 124 10.48 -0.19 9.10
N SER A 125 9.50 -1.09 9.08
CA SER A 125 9.40 -2.24 8.17
C SER A 125 8.01 -2.25 7.54
N SER A 126 7.82 -2.94 6.41
CA SER A 126 6.52 -3.09 5.78
C SER A 126 6.30 -4.49 5.22
N ILE A 127 5.05 -4.92 5.15
CA ILE A 127 4.60 -6.14 4.45
C ILE A 127 3.56 -5.68 3.44
N GLU A 128 3.86 -5.78 2.14
CA GLU A 128 3.11 -5.12 1.07
C GLU A 128 2.47 -6.14 0.12
N TYR A 129 1.32 -5.79 -0.44
CA TYR A 129 0.75 -6.44 -1.61
C TYR A 129 0.36 -5.41 -2.66
N ARG A 130 1.04 -5.48 -3.81
CA ARG A 130 0.78 -4.62 -4.97
C ARG A 130 -0.37 -5.18 -5.81
N ILE A 131 -1.26 -4.30 -6.26
CA ILE A 131 -2.24 -4.63 -7.29
C ILE A 131 -1.56 -4.56 -8.66
N GLU A 132 -1.58 -5.67 -9.39
CA GLU A 132 -0.93 -5.79 -10.70
C GLU A 132 -1.80 -5.24 -11.84
N GLU A 133 -3.14 -5.29 -11.70
CA GLU A 133 -4.06 -4.75 -12.69
C GLU A 133 -4.37 -3.27 -12.45
N GLY A 134 -4.50 -2.53 -13.56
CA GLY A 134 -4.93 -1.14 -13.56
C GLY A 134 -3.83 -0.13 -13.19
N ARG A 135 -4.15 1.15 -13.35
CA ARG A 135 -3.24 2.26 -13.08
C ARG A 135 -3.97 3.47 -12.49
N PHE A 136 -3.40 4.04 -11.44
CA PHE A 136 -3.94 5.20 -10.75
C PHE A 136 -3.97 6.45 -11.64
N ASP A 137 -3.05 6.59 -12.59
CA ASP A 137 -3.02 7.71 -13.54
C ASP A 137 -4.13 7.64 -14.60
N ARG A 138 -4.96 6.60 -14.59
CA ARG A 138 -6.12 6.43 -15.47
C ARG A 138 -7.40 6.38 -14.65
N GLU A 139 -8.12 7.51 -14.61
CA GLU A 139 -9.33 7.63 -13.78
C GLU A 139 -10.42 6.61 -14.14
N SER A 140 -10.52 6.22 -15.41
CA SER A 140 -11.44 5.17 -15.87
C SER A 140 -11.17 3.79 -15.25
N GLU A 141 -9.97 3.54 -14.73
CA GLU A 141 -9.56 2.28 -14.09
C GLU A 141 -9.75 2.32 -12.56
N TRP A 142 -10.10 3.47 -11.98
CA TRP A 142 -10.25 3.63 -10.52
C TRP A 142 -11.26 2.68 -9.89
N PRO A 143 -12.45 2.42 -10.47
CA PRO A 143 -13.40 1.46 -9.87
C PRO A 143 -12.80 0.07 -9.70
N LEU A 144 -12.01 -0.39 -10.69
CA LEU A 144 -11.30 -1.68 -10.60
C LEU A 144 -10.25 -1.65 -9.48
N LEU A 145 -9.43 -0.60 -9.44
CA LEU A 145 -8.39 -0.46 -8.41
C LEU A 145 -8.96 -0.43 -7.00
N GLN A 146 -10.04 0.34 -6.79
CA GLN A 146 -10.70 0.47 -5.50
C GLN A 146 -11.27 -0.88 -5.05
N GLU A 147 -11.95 -1.61 -5.94
CA GLU A 147 -12.47 -2.95 -5.65
C GLU A 147 -11.34 -3.92 -5.25
N ARG A 148 -10.23 -3.93 -5.99
CA ARG A 148 -9.06 -4.79 -5.70
C ARG A 148 -8.35 -4.40 -4.41
N LEU A 149 -8.19 -3.12 -4.14
CA LEU A 149 -7.60 -2.61 -2.90
C LEU A 149 -8.44 -2.99 -1.68
N ILE A 150 -9.76 -2.80 -1.75
CA ILE A 150 -10.67 -3.12 -0.64
C ILE A 150 -10.66 -4.62 -0.35
N ASP A 151 -10.74 -5.47 -1.40
CA ASP A 151 -10.63 -6.93 -1.24
C ASP A 151 -9.28 -7.34 -0.62
N ALA A 152 -8.18 -6.82 -1.15
CA ALA A 152 -6.84 -7.12 -0.65
C ALA A 152 -6.69 -6.67 0.82
N MET A 153 -7.20 -5.50 1.19
CA MET A 153 -7.15 -4.99 2.57
C MET A 153 -7.91 -5.89 3.55
N ILE A 154 -9.09 -6.37 3.16
CA ILE A 154 -9.89 -7.29 3.98
C ILE A 154 -9.13 -8.60 4.21
N ARG A 155 -8.56 -9.17 3.14
CA ARG A 155 -7.76 -10.40 3.23
C ARG A 155 -6.48 -10.19 4.04
N LEU A 156 -5.80 -9.07 3.86
CA LEU A 156 -4.56 -8.72 4.58
C LEU A 156 -4.83 -8.59 6.08
N HIS A 157 -5.86 -7.82 6.46
CA HIS A 157 -6.25 -7.69 7.86
C HIS A 157 -6.59 -9.04 8.49
N LYS A 158 -7.40 -9.87 7.81
CA LYS A 158 -7.74 -11.22 8.26
C LYS A 158 -6.50 -12.09 8.47
N ALA A 159 -5.53 -12.00 7.56
CA ALA A 159 -4.32 -12.81 7.60
C ALA A 159 -3.33 -12.35 8.67
N ILE A 160 -3.19 -11.04 8.91
CA ILE A 160 -2.13 -10.51 9.77
C ILE A 160 -2.54 -10.28 11.23
N GLN A 161 -3.81 -9.91 11.46
CA GLN A 161 -4.25 -9.44 12.78
C GLN A 161 -4.03 -10.47 13.90
N PRO A 162 -4.31 -11.78 13.71
CA PRO A 162 -4.06 -12.79 14.74
C PRO A 162 -2.58 -12.88 15.13
N HIS A 163 -1.69 -12.72 14.15
CA HIS A 163 -0.24 -12.78 14.38
C HIS A 163 0.24 -11.52 15.12
N ILE A 164 -0.21 -10.32 14.75
CA ILE A 164 0.10 -9.07 15.46
C ILE A 164 -0.38 -9.12 16.92
N ALA A 165 -1.56 -9.67 17.16
CA ALA A 165 -2.12 -9.81 18.51
C ALA A 165 -1.30 -10.75 19.40
N ALA A 166 -0.69 -11.78 18.81
CA ALA A 166 0.12 -12.78 19.51
C ALA A 166 1.60 -12.36 19.72
N LEU A 167 2.06 -11.26 19.11
CA LEU A 167 3.44 -10.80 19.26
C LEU A 167 3.81 -10.46 20.71
N ASP A 168 5.04 -10.75 21.10
CA ASP A 168 5.67 -10.20 22.30
C ASP A 168 6.65 -9.11 21.85
N VAL A 169 6.25 -7.84 21.94
CA VAL A 169 6.99 -6.65 21.41
C VAL A 169 6.99 -5.47 22.35
#